data_AF-A0A2V7ZA74-F1
#
_entry.id   AF-A0A2V7ZA74-F1
#
_cell.length_a   1.000
_cell.length_b   1.000
_cell.length_c   1.000
_cell.angle_alpha   90.00
_cell.angle_beta   90.00
_cell.angle_gamma   90.00
#
_symmetry.space_group_name_H-M   'P 1'
#
loop_
_entity.id
_entity.type
_entity.pdbx_description
1 polymer ?
#
loop_
_entity_poly.entity_id
_entity_poly.type
_entity_poly.pdbx_seq_one_letter_code
_entity_poly.pdbx_strand_id
1 'polypeptide(L)'
;MSAAVPALAGRAEPRLRSRFPLWGVAGFALFGLGLWALAADLEAWNAIWYLPAWYGYLLVLDAFLYARRGESFVGGRGGELLRMMAWSVPFWLLFEAYNVRLHNWYYVFGLRTAWGSALLSTLAFATVLPACFFHAELLAAFGIPRGRKGRPLHVTRNVLLLCGAGGIVCAVAPLLWPRFAFWMVWGATLGLEVLNYRSGAPSLLRELEAGRRTLVARLLLGGLLAGAVWEVLNFWARTKWIYTVPGFETWKLLEMPLAGFGGFPVLALSGFAYFSFITGLRGGRRRLAVAAAILFAVGASIAALDRNVQSVRPLLSDLPSLDSSAVRRLRAAGIPTPERLDRALRREGVAPVAARTGVARDVLERAGMDASLAVHKGMGVPAALLLEAAGIRSVADLASSDPHELTSRLARVAAERGEPPPRPEYVRVWIRAASADGRPRR
;
A
#
# COMPACT_ATOMS: atom_id res chain seq x y z
N MET A 1 9.50 -33.05 13.12
CA MET A 1 9.89 -31.69 12.66
C MET A 1 8.73 -30.73 12.93
N SER A 2 8.92 -29.84 13.92
CA SER A 2 7.88 -29.09 14.62
C SER A 2 7.19 -28.04 13.75
N ALA A 3 5.86 -27.94 13.86
CA ALA A 3 5.05 -26.93 13.19
C ALA A 3 5.34 -25.55 13.83
N ALA A 4 6.08 -24.72 13.10
CA ALA A 4 6.48 -23.38 13.55
C ALA A 4 5.27 -22.44 13.67
N VAL A 5 4.78 -22.24 14.91
CA VAL A 5 4.87 -20.96 15.62
C VAL A 5 5.15 -21.22 17.12
N PRO A 6 6.43 -21.27 17.55
CA PRO A 6 6.80 -20.93 18.92
C PRO A 6 7.92 -19.87 18.92
N ALA A 7 7.92 -18.77 19.71
CA ALA A 7 7.24 -18.50 20.97
C ALA A 7 6.91 -16.99 21.13
N LEU A 8 5.61 -16.66 21.22
CA LEU A 8 5.14 -15.38 21.79
C LEU A 8 4.79 -15.50 23.29
N ALA A 9 5.10 -16.65 23.90
CA ALA A 9 4.96 -16.92 25.32
C ALA A 9 6.34 -17.05 26.00
N GLY A 10 6.56 -16.18 27.00
CA GLY A 10 7.52 -16.27 28.09
C GLY A 10 8.90 -16.89 27.80
N ARG A 11 9.88 -16.07 27.44
CA ARG A 11 11.31 -16.41 27.61
C ARG A 11 12.05 -15.29 28.34
N ALA A 12 13.08 -15.72 29.07
CA ALA A 12 13.80 -15.05 30.16
C ALA A 12 14.38 -13.66 29.84
N GLU A 13 14.77 -12.96 30.90
CA GLU A 13 15.27 -11.60 30.94
C GLU A 13 16.43 -11.27 29.98
N PRO A 14 16.61 -9.98 29.62
CA PRO A 14 17.52 -9.54 28.58
C PRO A 14 18.98 -9.67 29.01
N ARG A 15 19.80 -10.28 28.17
CA ARG A 15 21.23 -9.94 28.11
C ARG A 15 21.46 -9.19 26.80
N LEU A 16 21.65 -7.87 26.86
CA LEU A 16 22.16 -7.07 25.73
C LEU A 16 23.56 -7.61 25.40
N ARG A 17 23.67 -8.51 24.42
CA ARG A 17 24.94 -9.19 24.11
C ARG A 17 25.29 -9.30 22.64
N SER A 18 24.46 -8.85 21.69
CA SER A 18 24.87 -8.84 20.28
C SER A 18 25.13 -7.42 19.80
N ARG A 19 26.25 -7.23 19.10
CA ARG A 19 26.48 -6.05 18.26
C ARG A 19 25.31 -5.92 17.26
N PHE A 20 24.98 -4.69 16.88
CA PHE A 20 23.97 -4.45 15.85
C PHE A 20 24.42 -5.16 14.55
N PRO A 21 23.60 -6.05 13.98
CA PRO A 21 24.05 -6.90 12.88
C PRO A 21 24.22 -6.14 11.57
N LEU A 22 25.09 -6.65 10.69
CA LEU A 22 25.42 -6.00 9.41
C LEU A 22 24.20 -5.79 8.50
N TRP A 23 23.21 -6.69 8.53
CA TRP A 23 21.98 -6.51 7.74
C TRP A 23 21.14 -5.33 8.21
N GLY A 24 21.24 -4.93 9.49
CA GLY A 24 20.61 -3.70 9.97
C GLY A 24 21.26 -2.45 9.37
N VAL A 25 22.59 -2.44 9.25
CA VAL A 25 23.34 -1.37 8.57
C VAL A 25 22.98 -1.34 7.09
N ALA A 26 22.91 -2.51 6.43
CA ALA A 26 22.43 -2.62 5.06
C ALA A 26 20.98 -2.11 4.92
N GLY A 27 20.13 -2.35 5.93
CA GLY A 27 18.77 -1.83 5.99
C GLY A 27 18.72 -0.30 6.01
N PHE A 28 19.52 0.34 6.87
CA PHE A 28 19.66 1.80 6.88
C PHE A 28 20.20 2.36 5.56
N ALA A 29 21.22 1.72 4.98
CA ALA A 29 21.77 2.12 3.69
C ALA A 29 20.72 2.01 2.58
N LEU A 30 19.98 0.89 2.52
CA LEU A 30 18.93 0.67 1.52
C LEU A 30 17.80 1.70 1.65
N PHE A 31 17.31 1.94 2.87
CA PHE A 31 16.28 2.95 3.12
C PHE A 31 16.78 4.35 2.76
N GLY A 32 18.00 4.70 3.18
CA GLY A 32 18.62 6.01 2.93
C GLY A 32 18.87 6.27 1.44
N LEU A 33 19.34 5.28 0.69
CA LEU A 33 19.49 5.35 -0.77
C LEU A 33 18.13 5.54 -1.46
N GLY A 34 17.10 4.82 -1.03
CA GLY A 34 15.73 5.02 -1.51
C GLY A 34 15.23 6.44 -1.26
N LEU A 35 15.48 6.97 -0.05
CA LEU A 35 15.01 8.28 0.37
C LEU A 35 15.73 9.38 -0.40
N TRP A 36 17.05 9.22 -0.60
CA TRP A 36 17.85 10.09 -1.45
C TRP A 36 17.33 10.08 -2.88
N ALA A 37 17.08 8.90 -3.48
CA ALA A 37 16.59 8.80 -4.85
C ALA A 37 15.20 9.44 -5.02
N LEU A 38 14.34 9.31 -4.00
CA LEU A 38 13.03 9.96 -3.94
C LEU A 38 13.15 11.49 -3.84
N ALA A 39 14.04 11.99 -2.96
CA ALA A 39 14.28 13.42 -2.76
C ALA A 39 14.95 14.08 -3.98
N ALA A 40 15.92 13.39 -4.57
CA ALA A 40 16.59 13.77 -5.81
C ALA A 40 15.66 13.64 -7.04
N ASP A 41 14.48 13.03 -6.89
CA ASP A 41 13.48 12.84 -7.93
C ASP A 41 14.02 12.10 -9.16
N LEU A 42 14.80 11.04 -8.92
CA LEU A 42 15.36 10.21 -9.97
C LEU A 42 14.26 9.40 -10.64
N GLU A 43 14.04 9.66 -11.93
CA GLU A 43 12.87 9.21 -12.71
C GLU A 43 12.54 7.71 -12.57
N ALA A 44 13.52 6.82 -12.66
CA ALA A 44 13.28 5.38 -12.53
C ALA A 44 13.17 4.92 -11.05
N TRP A 45 13.95 5.54 -10.17
CA TRP A 45 14.15 5.07 -8.80
C TRP A 45 13.08 5.57 -7.83
N ASN A 46 12.57 6.78 -8.04
CA ASN A 46 11.50 7.34 -7.22
C ASN A 46 10.18 6.55 -7.37
N ALA A 47 9.99 5.87 -8.52
CA ALA A 47 8.82 5.06 -8.82
C ALA A 47 8.84 3.70 -8.09
N ILE A 48 10.01 3.24 -7.65
CA ILE A 48 10.16 1.96 -6.94
C ILE A 48 10.43 2.15 -5.43
N TRP A 49 10.30 3.37 -4.91
CA TRP A 49 10.56 3.76 -3.51
C TRP A 49 10.04 2.76 -2.46
N TYR A 50 8.88 2.15 -2.71
CA TYR A 50 8.30 1.13 -1.84
C TYR A 50 9.24 -0.02 -1.49
N LEU A 51 10.08 -0.44 -2.43
CA LEU A 51 11.01 -1.55 -2.23
C LEU A 51 12.13 -1.19 -1.24
N PRO A 52 13.00 -0.19 -1.50
CA PRO A 52 14.03 0.18 -0.53
C PRO A 52 13.45 0.63 0.81
N ALA A 53 12.27 1.26 0.81
CA ALA A 53 11.61 1.69 2.03
C ALA A 53 11.20 0.49 2.92
N TRP A 54 10.39 -0.44 2.42
CA TRP A 54 9.93 -1.57 3.25
C TRP A 54 11.03 -2.56 3.57
N TYR A 55 11.83 -2.96 2.59
CA TYR A 55 12.90 -3.93 2.83
C TYR A 55 13.97 -3.34 3.75
N GLY A 56 14.36 -2.07 3.54
CA GLY A 56 15.28 -1.38 4.44
C GLY A 56 14.73 -1.26 5.86
N TYR A 57 13.46 -0.85 5.99
CA TYR A 57 12.79 -0.73 7.29
C TYR A 57 12.67 -2.08 8.03
N LEU A 58 12.25 -3.14 7.33
CA LEU A 58 12.11 -4.48 7.93
C LEU A 58 13.46 -5.05 8.36
N LEU A 59 14.54 -4.83 7.60
CA LEU A 59 15.89 -5.24 7.99
C LEU A 59 16.36 -4.50 9.26
N VAL A 60 16.06 -3.20 9.39
CA VAL A 60 16.36 -2.42 10.59
C VAL A 60 15.55 -2.93 11.78
N LEU A 61 14.25 -3.18 11.62
CA LEU A 61 13.40 -3.76 12.67
C LEU A 61 13.90 -5.14 13.13
N ASP A 62 14.26 -6.00 12.19
CA ASP A 62 14.82 -7.31 12.48
C ASP A 62 16.16 -7.21 13.23
N ALA A 63 17.02 -6.28 12.84
CA ALA A 63 18.28 -6.03 13.52
C ALA A 63 18.07 -5.57 14.98
N PHE A 64 17.06 -4.75 15.26
CA PHE A 64 16.67 -4.40 16.64
C PHE A 64 16.13 -5.62 17.41
N LEU A 65 15.35 -6.48 16.76
CA LEU A 65 14.91 -7.75 17.36
C LEU A 65 16.10 -8.63 17.73
N TYR A 66 17.04 -8.80 16.82
CA TYR A 66 18.26 -9.58 17.02
C TYR A 66 19.11 -9.01 18.15
N ALA A 67 19.37 -7.70 18.15
CA ALA A 67 20.11 -7.02 19.22
C ALA A 67 19.47 -7.22 20.60
N ARG A 68 18.14 -7.33 20.64
CA ARG A 68 17.37 -7.42 21.88
C ARG A 68 17.21 -8.85 22.41
N ARG A 69 17.17 -9.85 21.54
CA ARG A 69 16.85 -11.26 21.87
C ARG A 69 17.94 -12.27 21.52
N GLY A 70 18.94 -11.89 20.72
CA GLY A 70 19.94 -12.79 20.15
C GLY A 70 19.41 -13.69 19.02
N GLU A 71 18.14 -13.57 18.65
CA GLU A 71 17.49 -14.32 17.58
C GLU A 71 16.47 -13.42 16.88
N SER A 72 16.37 -13.52 15.55
CA SER A 72 15.43 -12.75 14.73
C SER A 72 15.01 -13.55 13.48
N PHE A 73 14.22 -12.95 12.60
CA PHE A 73 13.81 -13.61 11.36
C PHE A 73 14.98 -13.78 10.40
N VAL A 74 15.80 -12.74 10.21
CA VAL A 74 17.01 -12.83 9.37
C VAL A 74 18.11 -13.63 10.08
N GLY A 75 18.31 -13.39 11.38
CA GLY A 75 19.39 -13.97 12.19
C GLY A 75 19.10 -15.34 12.82
N GLY A 76 18.13 -16.10 12.32
CA GLY A 76 17.83 -17.44 12.87
C GLY A 76 16.58 -18.13 12.34
N ARG A 77 15.57 -17.37 11.86
CA ARG A 77 14.28 -17.92 11.37
C ARG A 77 14.06 -17.66 9.87
N GLY A 78 15.11 -17.69 9.05
CA GLY A 78 15.04 -17.31 7.62
C GLY A 78 14.01 -18.13 6.81
N GLY A 79 13.87 -19.43 7.08
CA GLY A 79 12.85 -20.27 6.44
C GLY A 79 11.41 -19.92 6.84
N GLU A 80 11.19 -19.30 8.01
CA GLU A 80 9.90 -18.73 8.38
C GLU A 80 9.65 -17.42 7.66
N LEU A 81 10.65 -16.54 7.58
CA LEU A 81 10.58 -15.29 6.82
C LEU A 81 10.24 -15.53 5.35
N LEU A 82 10.92 -16.46 4.69
CA LEU A 82 10.66 -16.78 3.27
C LEU A 82 9.24 -17.31 3.06
N ARG A 83 8.73 -18.16 3.96
CA ARG A 83 7.34 -18.62 3.90
C ARG A 83 6.37 -17.47 4.12
N MET A 84 6.66 -16.59 5.08
CA MET A 84 5.85 -15.42 5.37
C MET A 84 5.75 -14.51 4.15
N MET A 85 6.88 -14.21 3.50
CA MET A 85 6.92 -13.41 2.29
C MET A 85 6.19 -14.07 1.12
N ALA A 86 6.43 -15.37 0.88
CA ALA A 86 5.79 -16.10 -0.21
C ALA A 86 4.25 -16.13 -0.07
N TRP A 87 3.75 -16.34 1.15
CA TRP A 87 2.32 -16.38 1.42
C TRP A 87 1.69 -15.00 1.63
N SER A 88 2.50 -13.96 1.80
CA SER A 88 2.04 -12.57 1.85
C SER A 88 1.48 -12.10 0.50
N VAL A 89 2.02 -12.60 -0.61
CA VAL A 89 1.54 -12.26 -1.96
C VAL A 89 0.09 -12.69 -2.21
N PRO A 90 -0.29 -13.99 -2.11
CA PRO A 90 -1.69 -14.40 -2.28
C PRO A 90 -2.59 -13.81 -1.19
N PHE A 91 -2.07 -13.56 0.01
CA PHE A 91 -2.82 -12.87 1.06
C PHE A 91 -3.22 -11.45 0.65
N TRP A 92 -2.28 -10.64 0.14
CA TRP A 92 -2.62 -9.28 -0.30
C TRP A 92 -3.47 -9.28 -1.58
N LEU A 93 -3.20 -10.20 -2.52
CA LEU A 93 -3.98 -10.32 -3.75
C LEU A 93 -5.45 -10.67 -3.50
N LEU A 94 -5.79 -11.29 -2.36
CA LEU A 94 -7.18 -11.42 -1.92
C LEU A 94 -7.86 -10.06 -1.81
N PHE A 95 -7.23 -9.10 -1.13
CA PHE A 95 -7.77 -7.76 -0.93
C PHE A 95 -7.82 -6.97 -2.25
N GLU A 96 -6.83 -7.15 -3.13
CA GLU A 96 -6.86 -6.60 -4.50
C GLU A 96 -8.07 -7.12 -5.29
N ALA A 97 -8.39 -8.41 -5.17
CA ALA A 97 -9.56 -9.01 -5.81
C ALA A 97 -10.87 -8.45 -5.26
N TYR A 98 -10.99 -8.23 -3.94
CA TYR A 98 -12.12 -7.49 -3.37
C TYR A 98 -12.19 -6.06 -3.92
N ASN A 99 -11.05 -5.40 -4.04
CA ASN A 99 -10.97 -4.01 -4.45
C ASN A 99 -11.44 -3.76 -5.90
N VAL A 100 -11.37 -4.77 -6.78
CA VAL A 100 -12.00 -4.73 -8.11
C VAL A 100 -13.51 -4.44 -8.01
N ARG A 101 -14.17 -4.85 -6.92
CA ARG A 101 -15.60 -4.61 -6.67
C ARG A 101 -15.87 -3.43 -5.74
N LEU A 102 -15.00 -3.21 -4.75
CA LEU A 102 -15.16 -2.20 -3.71
C LEU A 102 -14.75 -0.80 -4.17
N HIS A 103 -13.71 -0.70 -5.01
CA HIS A 103 -13.10 0.57 -5.42
C HIS A 103 -12.72 1.45 -4.22
N ASN A 104 -12.11 0.85 -3.20
CA ASN A 104 -11.68 1.55 -1.98
C ASN A 104 -10.34 2.26 -2.16
N TRP A 105 -9.47 1.71 -3.01
CA TRP A 105 -8.20 2.34 -3.38
C TRP A 105 -7.88 2.09 -4.86
N TYR A 106 -6.98 2.91 -5.40
CA TYR A 106 -6.40 2.71 -6.72
C TYR A 106 -4.95 3.18 -6.72
N TYR A 107 -4.12 2.58 -7.57
CA TYR A 107 -2.72 2.92 -7.74
C TYR A 107 -2.53 3.97 -8.83
N VAL A 108 -1.60 4.88 -8.60
CA VAL A 108 -1.19 5.91 -9.56
C VAL A 108 0.30 5.79 -9.86
N PHE A 109 0.68 6.28 -11.05
CA PHE A 109 2.06 6.30 -11.53
C PHE A 109 2.74 4.92 -11.54
N GLY A 110 1.99 3.89 -11.96
CA GLY A 110 2.55 2.57 -12.20
C GLY A 110 3.71 2.59 -13.21
N LEU A 111 4.51 1.53 -13.21
CA LEU A 111 5.60 1.39 -14.18
C LEU A 111 5.04 1.16 -15.58
N ARG A 112 5.75 1.67 -16.60
CA ARG A 112 5.36 1.57 -18.02
C ARG A 112 5.21 0.14 -18.53
N THR A 113 6.01 -0.78 -18.00
CA THR A 113 5.96 -2.18 -18.43
C THR A 113 5.06 -2.97 -17.49
N ALA A 114 4.14 -3.77 -18.07
CA ALA A 114 3.26 -4.64 -17.29
C ALA A 114 4.05 -5.61 -16.40
N TRP A 115 5.13 -6.19 -16.94
CA TRP A 115 6.04 -7.05 -16.18
C TRP A 115 6.77 -6.31 -15.05
N GLY A 116 7.21 -5.08 -15.27
CA GLY A 116 7.84 -4.27 -14.23
C GLY A 116 6.86 -3.96 -13.11
N SER A 117 5.64 -3.55 -13.45
CA SER A 117 4.56 -3.30 -12.48
C SER A 117 4.17 -4.57 -11.71
N ALA A 118 4.09 -5.72 -12.37
CA ALA A 118 3.81 -7.00 -11.73
C ALA A 118 4.93 -7.41 -10.76
N LEU A 119 6.20 -7.25 -11.15
CA LEU A 119 7.34 -7.54 -10.29
C LEU A 119 7.40 -6.59 -9.07
N LEU A 120 7.24 -5.28 -9.29
CA LEU A 120 7.18 -4.28 -8.23
C LEU A 120 6.06 -4.61 -7.23
N SER A 121 4.87 -4.91 -7.75
CA SER A 121 3.71 -5.27 -6.92
C SER A 121 3.95 -6.56 -6.14
N THR A 122 4.49 -7.59 -6.78
CA THR A 122 4.79 -8.88 -6.12
C THR A 122 5.78 -8.69 -4.96
N LEU A 123 6.87 -7.94 -5.19
CA LEU A 123 7.86 -7.66 -4.16
C LEU A 123 7.30 -6.78 -3.04
N ALA A 124 6.47 -5.79 -3.36
CA ALA A 124 5.78 -4.97 -2.36
C ALA A 124 4.78 -5.81 -1.55
N PHE A 125 3.98 -6.66 -2.18
CA PHE A 125 2.98 -7.50 -1.51
C PHE A 125 3.63 -8.58 -0.64
N ALA A 126 4.86 -8.99 -0.95
CA ALA A 126 5.63 -9.90 -0.13
C ALA A 126 5.95 -9.35 1.28
N THR A 127 5.87 -8.03 1.50
CA THR A 127 6.22 -7.40 2.78
C THR A 127 5.03 -7.22 3.73
N VAL A 128 3.79 -7.47 3.29
CA VAL A 128 2.57 -7.22 4.08
C VAL A 128 2.50 -8.02 5.38
N LEU A 129 2.64 -9.36 5.30
CA LEU A 129 2.66 -10.20 6.51
C LEU A 129 3.88 -9.91 7.40
N PRO A 130 5.10 -9.76 6.86
CA PRO A 130 6.25 -9.27 7.64
C PRO A 130 5.96 -7.96 8.37
N ALA A 131 5.36 -6.97 7.70
CA ALA A 131 4.99 -5.70 8.30
C ALA A 131 4.01 -5.89 9.46
N CYS A 132 3.01 -6.76 9.33
CA CYS A 132 2.08 -7.06 10.41
C CYS A 132 2.76 -7.74 11.62
N PHE A 133 3.68 -8.68 11.38
CA PHE A 133 4.22 -9.52 12.46
C PHE A 133 5.49 -8.97 13.12
N PHE A 134 6.35 -8.26 12.38
CA PHE A 134 7.60 -7.71 12.93
C PHE A 134 7.32 -6.73 14.07
N HIS A 135 6.31 -5.86 13.92
CA HIS A 135 5.91 -4.94 14.99
C HIS A 135 5.38 -5.67 16.22
N ALA A 136 4.57 -6.72 16.04
CA ALA A 136 4.08 -7.52 17.16
C ALA A 136 5.22 -8.26 17.89
N GLU A 137 6.21 -8.76 17.16
CA GLU A 137 7.42 -9.37 17.70
C GLU A 137 8.33 -8.34 18.40
N LEU A 138 8.42 -7.12 17.87
CA LEU A 138 9.16 -6.02 18.48
C LEU A 138 8.54 -5.64 19.81
N LEU A 139 7.22 -5.42 19.83
CA LEU A 139 6.45 -5.21 21.05
C LEU A 139 6.67 -6.39 22.02
N ALA A 140 6.71 -7.62 21.53
CA ALA A 140 7.03 -8.77 22.36
C ALA A 140 8.45 -8.74 22.93
N ALA A 141 9.44 -8.26 22.18
CA ALA A 141 10.85 -8.18 22.60
C ALA A 141 11.05 -7.15 23.70
N PHE A 142 10.28 -6.06 23.66
CA PHE A 142 10.24 -5.06 24.72
C PHE A 142 9.23 -5.37 25.83
N GLY A 143 8.46 -6.46 25.69
CA GLY A 143 7.48 -6.88 26.67
C GLY A 143 6.24 -5.97 26.72
N ILE A 144 5.85 -5.33 25.62
CA ILE A 144 4.72 -4.40 25.54
C ILE A 144 3.50 -5.12 24.92
N PRO A 145 2.30 -5.05 25.53
CA PRO A 145 2.11 -4.88 26.97
C PRO A 145 2.67 -6.09 27.74
N ARG A 146 3.03 -5.89 29.01
CA ARG A 146 3.55 -6.96 29.88
C ARG A 146 2.38 -7.84 30.33
N GLY A 147 2.48 -9.15 30.05
CA GLY A 147 1.70 -10.20 30.73
C GLY A 147 0.20 -9.93 30.90
N ARG A 148 -0.52 -9.48 29.86
CA ARG A 148 -1.98 -9.29 29.93
C ARG A 148 -2.69 -10.65 30.07
N LYS A 149 -2.90 -11.07 31.31
CA LYS A 149 -3.82 -12.14 31.67
C LYS A 149 -5.22 -11.54 31.84
N GLY A 150 -6.23 -12.25 31.35
CA GLY A 150 -7.63 -11.90 31.57
C GLY A 150 -8.43 -13.15 31.90
N ARG A 151 -9.73 -12.99 32.15
CA ARG A 151 -10.62 -14.13 32.36
C ARG A 151 -10.54 -15.09 31.16
N PRO A 152 -10.23 -16.38 31.38
CA PRO A 152 -10.28 -17.43 30.36
C PRO A 152 -11.60 -17.38 29.60
N LEU A 153 -11.53 -17.43 28.28
CA LEU A 153 -12.72 -17.55 27.44
C LEU A 153 -13.14 -19.02 27.38
N HIS A 154 -14.38 -19.35 27.76
CA HIS A 154 -14.87 -20.72 27.56
C HIS A 154 -15.28 -20.89 26.09
N VAL A 155 -14.44 -21.58 25.29
CA VAL A 155 -14.69 -21.75 23.85
C VAL A 155 -15.68 -22.89 23.62
N THR A 156 -16.97 -22.54 23.70
CA THR A 156 -18.06 -23.49 23.40
C THR A 156 -18.25 -23.69 21.90
N ARG A 157 -19.03 -24.72 21.53
CA ARG A 157 -19.48 -24.93 20.14
C ARG A 157 -20.16 -23.68 19.57
N ASN A 158 -20.94 -22.96 20.38
CA ASN A 158 -21.62 -21.73 19.96
C ASN A 158 -20.63 -20.60 19.67
N VAL A 159 -19.58 -20.44 20.49
CA VAL A 159 -18.50 -19.47 20.22
C VAL A 159 -17.83 -19.77 18.87
N LEU A 160 -17.49 -21.04 18.60
CA LEU A 160 -16.91 -21.44 17.32
C LEU A 160 -17.85 -21.19 16.14
N LEU A 161 -19.15 -21.45 16.30
CA LEU A 161 -20.16 -21.16 15.28
C LEU A 161 -20.27 -19.65 15.01
N LEU A 162 -20.31 -18.82 16.06
CA LEU A 162 -20.36 -17.37 15.94
C LEU A 162 -19.10 -16.80 15.28
N CYS A 163 -17.91 -17.27 15.67
CA CYS A 163 -16.65 -16.86 15.03
C CYS A 163 -16.59 -17.28 13.57
N GLY A 164 -17.03 -18.50 13.25
CA GLY A 164 -17.09 -18.99 11.87
C GLY A 164 -18.08 -18.20 11.02
N ALA A 165 -19.30 -18.00 11.51
CA ALA A 165 -20.32 -17.20 10.85
C ALA A 165 -19.87 -15.75 10.67
N GLY A 166 -19.30 -15.12 11.70
CA GLY A 166 -18.74 -13.77 11.63
C GLY A 166 -17.64 -13.66 10.56
N GLY A 167 -16.74 -14.63 10.48
CA GLY A 167 -15.72 -14.70 9.43
C GLY A 167 -16.32 -14.80 8.03
N ILE A 168 -17.35 -15.64 7.85
CA ILE A 168 -18.08 -15.76 6.57
C ILE A 168 -18.76 -14.44 6.21
N VAL A 169 -19.41 -13.78 7.17
CA VAL A 169 -20.03 -12.47 6.95
C VAL A 169 -18.98 -11.44 6.55
N CYS A 170 -17.82 -11.40 7.21
CA CYS A 170 -16.71 -10.51 6.83
C CYS A 170 -16.18 -10.77 5.42
N ALA A 171 -16.20 -12.02 4.95
CA ALA A 171 -15.80 -12.37 3.59
C ALA A 171 -16.88 -12.04 2.54
N VAL A 172 -18.15 -12.29 2.83
CA VAL A 172 -19.22 -12.20 1.83
C VAL A 172 -19.89 -10.83 1.78
N ALA A 173 -20.14 -10.19 2.93
CA ALA A 173 -20.86 -8.93 3.01
C ALA A 173 -20.23 -7.79 2.19
N PRO A 174 -18.89 -7.61 2.12
CA PRO A 174 -18.28 -6.58 1.27
C PRO A 174 -18.63 -6.74 -0.22
N LEU A 175 -18.86 -7.96 -0.70
CA LEU A 175 -19.18 -8.22 -2.11
C LEU A 175 -20.66 -7.93 -2.43
N LEU A 176 -21.55 -8.22 -1.47
CA LEU A 176 -22.99 -7.99 -1.61
C LEU A 176 -23.36 -6.52 -1.38
N TRP A 177 -22.76 -5.88 -0.37
CA TRP A 177 -23.07 -4.50 0.04
C TRP A 177 -21.79 -3.65 0.13
N PRO A 178 -21.10 -3.42 -1.00
CA PRO A 178 -19.80 -2.75 -1.05
C PRO A 178 -19.82 -1.32 -0.49
N ARG A 179 -20.97 -0.63 -0.51
CA ARG A 179 -21.07 0.75 0.00
C ARG A 179 -21.08 0.82 1.53
N PHE A 180 -21.49 -0.25 2.22
CA PHE A 180 -21.70 -0.26 3.67
C PHE A 180 -20.78 -1.24 4.41
N ALA A 181 -20.49 -2.38 3.80
CA ALA A 181 -19.69 -3.46 4.40
C ALA A 181 -18.22 -3.44 3.96
N PHE A 182 -17.75 -2.41 3.24
CA PHE A 182 -16.39 -2.35 2.71
C PHE A 182 -15.30 -2.56 3.77
N TRP A 183 -15.52 -2.08 5.00
CA TRP A 183 -14.56 -2.17 6.11
C TRP A 183 -14.40 -3.60 6.63
N MET A 184 -15.39 -4.47 6.41
CA MET A 184 -15.37 -5.85 6.89
C MET A 184 -14.36 -6.71 6.12
N VAL A 185 -13.90 -6.24 4.95
CA VAL A 185 -12.91 -6.94 4.13
C VAL A 185 -11.64 -7.28 4.91
N TRP A 186 -11.22 -6.40 5.83
CA TRP A 186 -10.03 -6.62 6.66
C TRP A 186 -10.15 -7.85 7.57
N GLY A 187 -11.37 -8.30 7.86
CA GLY A 187 -11.69 -9.51 8.62
C GLY A 187 -11.94 -10.76 7.78
N ALA A 188 -11.79 -10.70 6.44
CA ALA A 188 -12.23 -11.76 5.53
C ALA A 188 -11.58 -13.14 5.80
N THR A 189 -10.38 -13.18 6.39
CA THR A 189 -9.71 -14.45 6.73
C THR A 189 -9.82 -14.84 8.21
N LEU A 190 -10.49 -14.04 9.06
CA LEU A 190 -10.62 -14.34 10.49
C LEU A 190 -11.40 -15.64 10.76
N GLY A 191 -12.30 -16.03 9.87
CA GLY A 191 -13.02 -17.30 9.98
C GLY A 191 -12.10 -18.54 10.03
N LEU A 192 -10.88 -18.43 9.47
CA LEU A 192 -9.87 -19.49 9.53
C LEU A 192 -9.43 -19.81 10.97
N GLU A 193 -9.65 -18.91 11.94
CA GLU A 193 -9.37 -19.20 13.36
C GLU A 193 -10.12 -20.43 13.88
N VAL A 194 -11.35 -20.68 13.40
CA VAL A 194 -12.11 -21.88 13.79
C VAL A 194 -11.40 -23.15 13.31
N LEU A 195 -10.81 -23.11 12.11
CA LEU A 195 -10.05 -24.23 11.55
C LEU A 195 -8.71 -24.40 12.27
N ASN A 196 -8.04 -23.29 12.62
CA ASN A 196 -6.81 -23.33 13.41
C ASN A 196 -7.05 -23.95 14.79
N TYR A 197 -8.09 -23.50 15.49
CA TYR A 197 -8.47 -24.01 16.79
C TYR A 197 -8.71 -25.53 16.77
N ARG A 198 -9.45 -26.03 15.76
CA ARG A 198 -9.77 -27.46 15.61
C ARG A 198 -8.59 -28.32 15.17
N SER A 199 -7.71 -27.79 14.32
CA SER A 199 -6.57 -28.55 13.77
C SER A 199 -5.35 -28.59 14.70
N GLY A 200 -5.36 -27.83 15.80
CA GLY A 200 -4.21 -27.69 16.69
C GLY A 200 -3.12 -26.77 16.15
N ALA A 201 -3.39 -26.05 15.05
CA ALA A 201 -2.52 -24.97 14.60
C ALA A 201 -2.54 -23.80 15.61
N PRO A 202 -1.55 -22.89 15.55
CA PRO A 202 -1.57 -21.68 16.36
C PRO A 202 -2.89 -20.92 16.19
N SER A 203 -3.51 -20.54 17.31
CA SER A 203 -4.86 -19.96 17.31
C SER A 203 -5.00 -18.88 18.37
N LEU A 204 -5.57 -17.75 17.96
CA LEU A 204 -5.95 -16.65 18.84
C LEU A 204 -7.05 -17.07 19.81
N LEU A 205 -8.03 -17.86 19.35
CA LEU A 205 -9.08 -18.40 20.22
C LEU A 205 -8.51 -19.25 21.36
N ARG A 206 -7.47 -20.05 21.08
CA ARG A 206 -6.79 -20.87 22.08
C ARG A 206 -6.01 -20.03 23.10
N GLU A 207 -5.38 -18.94 22.65
CA GLU A 207 -4.74 -17.98 23.56
C GLU A 207 -5.76 -17.31 24.49
N LEU A 208 -6.90 -16.88 23.94
CA LEU A 208 -8.01 -16.32 24.72
C LEU A 208 -8.62 -17.34 25.69
N GLU A 209 -8.76 -18.60 25.27
CA GLU A 209 -9.22 -19.70 26.11
C GLU A 209 -8.31 -19.91 27.31
N ALA A 210 -7.00 -19.86 27.09
CA ALA A 210 -6.03 -19.96 28.18
C ALA A 210 -5.87 -18.65 28.99
N GLY A 211 -6.72 -17.64 28.76
CA GLY A 211 -6.67 -16.33 29.42
C GLY A 211 -5.48 -15.45 29.01
N ARG A 212 -4.70 -15.84 28.00
CA ARG A 212 -3.53 -15.10 27.50
C ARG A 212 -3.96 -14.14 26.40
N ARG A 213 -4.07 -12.85 26.75
CA ARG A 213 -4.51 -11.79 25.81
C ARG A 213 -3.35 -11.04 25.17
N THR A 214 -2.13 -11.33 25.60
CA THR A 214 -0.92 -10.63 25.19
C THR A 214 -0.69 -10.72 23.68
N LEU A 215 -0.88 -11.90 23.07
CA LEU A 215 -0.70 -12.07 21.62
C LEU A 215 -1.65 -11.18 20.82
N VAL A 216 -2.96 -11.26 21.14
CA VAL A 216 -4.00 -10.47 20.48
C VAL A 216 -3.70 -8.98 20.61
N ALA A 217 -3.35 -8.52 21.82
CA ALA A 217 -3.01 -7.12 22.04
C ALA A 217 -1.78 -6.67 21.23
N ARG A 218 -0.75 -7.52 21.10
CA ARG A 218 0.46 -7.22 20.31
C ARG A 218 0.19 -7.20 18.81
N LEU A 219 -0.68 -8.07 18.30
CA LEU A 219 -1.08 -8.05 16.90
C LEU A 219 -1.91 -6.80 16.60
N LEU A 220 -2.83 -6.42 17.49
CA LEU A 220 -3.62 -5.18 17.32
C LEU A 220 -2.73 -3.93 17.32
N LEU A 221 -1.86 -3.79 18.34
CA LEU A 221 -0.93 -2.66 18.43
C LEU A 221 0.12 -2.69 17.31
N GLY A 222 0.64 -3.87 16.99
CA GLY A 222 1.59 -4.05 15.90
C GLY A 222 0.99 -3.71 14.55
N GLY A 223 -0.28 -4.07 14.32
CA GLY A 223 -1.06 -3.66 13.16
C GLY A 223 -1.24 -2.14 13.08
N LEU A 224 -1.56 -1.47 14.20
CA LEU A 224 -1.61 0.01 14.23
C LEU A 224 -0.26 0.65 13.85
N LEU A 225 0.85 0.17 14.42
CA LEU A 225 2.19 0.67 14.12
C LEU A 225 2.55 0.42 12.65
N ALA A 226 2.28 -0.79 12.16
CA ALA A 226 2.48 -1.14 10.76
C ALA A 226 1.69 -0.19 9.86
N GLY A 227 0.41 0.08 10.17
CA GLY A 227 -0.42 1.03 9.44
C GLY A 227 0.11 2.46 9.43
N ALA A 228 0.63 2.95 10.56
CA ALA A 228 1.25 4.26 10.65
C ALA A 228 2.49 4.37 9.74
N VAL A 229 3.37 3.38 9.77
CA VAL A 229 4.54 3.33 8.88
C VAL A 229 4.10 3.22 7.42
N TRP A 230 3.14 2.34 7.15
CA TRP A 230 2.60 2.08 5.82
C TRP A 230 2.09 3.38 5.17
N GLU A 231 1.32 4.18 5.90
CA GLU A 231 0.82 5.47 5.41
C GLU A 231 1.91 6.53 5.24
N VAL A 232 2.90 6.57 6.13
CA VAL A 232 4.06 7.47 5.98
C VAL A 232 4.82 7.13 4.70
N LEU A 233 5.06 5.86 4.41
CA LEU A 233 5.75 5.45 3.19
C LEU A 233 4.92 5.77 1.93
N ASN A 234 3.60 5.62 2.00
CA ASN A 234 2.67 5.93 0.90
C ASN A 234 2.60 7.42 0.58
N PHE A 235 2.55 8.25 1.60
CA PHE A 235 2.43 9.69 1.43
C PHE A 235 3.56 10.28 0.58
N TRP A 236 4.78 9.81 0.78
CA TRP A 236 5.96 10.30 0.07
C TRP A 236 6.19 9.66 -1.29
N ALA A 237 5.58 8.50 -1.55
CA ALA A 237 5.80 7.72 -2.74
C ALA A 237 5.31 8.44 -4.02
N ARG A 238 5.97 8.14 -5.15
CA ARG A 238 5.48 8.54 -6.47
C ARG A 238 4.43 7.54 -6.95
N THR A 239 4.85 6.29 -7.09
CA THR A 239 3.93 5.17 -7.26
C THR A 239 3.29 4.88 -5.92
N LYS A 240 2.01 5.22 -5.79
CA LYS A 240 1.29 5.14 -4.51
C LYS A 240 -0.15 4.77 -4.75
N TRP A 241 -0.87 4.41 -3.70
CA TRP A 241 -2.33 4.29 -3.80
C TRP A 241 -3.02 5.48 -3.16
N ILE A 242 -4.21 5.77 -3.69
CA ILE A 242 -5.09 6.83 -3.22
C ILE A 242 -6.41 6.21 -2.78
N TYR A 243 -6.89 6.62 -1.61
CA TYR A 243 -8.14 6.12 -1.03
C TYR A 243 -9.37 6.88 -1.53
N THR A 244 -10.37 6.12 -1.96
CA THR A 244 -11.68 6.54 -2.49
C THR A 244 -12.83 6.08 -1.58
N VAL A 245 -12.55 5.87 -0.29
CA VAL A 245 -13.51 5.35 0.69
C VAL A 245 -14.76 6.25 0.78
N PRO A 246 -15.96 5.72 0.51
CA PRO A 246 -17.19 6.50 0.56
C PRO A 246 -17.42 7.15 1.93
N GLY A 247 -17.76 8.44 1.94
CA GLY A 247 -18.15 9.18 3.16
C GLY A 247 -17.00 9.65 4.07
N PHE A 248 -15.76 9.22 3.81
CA PHE A 248 -14.59 9.56 4.64
C PHE A 248 -13.56 10.44 3.93
N GLU A 249 -14.01 11.19 2.92
CA GLU A 249 -13.12 11.93 2.04
C GLU A 249 -12.61 13.27 2.65
N THR A 250 -13.08 13.71 3.83
CA THR A 250 -12.77 15.03 4.45
C THR A 250 -11.76 14.97 5.61
N TRP A 251 -11.77 13.90 6.42
CA TRP A 251 -10.91 13.77 7.61
C TRP A 251 -9.78 12.78 7.36
N LYS A 252 -8.76 13.21 6.62
CA LYS A 252 -7.59 12.40 6.25
C LYS A 252 -6.36 12.76 7.08
N LEU A 253 -5.66 11.74 7.57
CA LEU A 253 -4.29 11.85 8.05
C LEU A 253 -3.40 11.21 6.99
N LEU A 254 -2.55 12.02 6.35
CA LEU A 254 -1.84 11.64 5.12
C LEU A 254 -2.85 11.35 3.99
N GLU A 255 -2.79 10.19 3.33
CA GLU A 255 -3.77 9.82 2.29
C GLU A 255 -5.00 9.09 2.86
N MET A 256 -4.88 8.49 4.05
CA MET A 256 -5.91 7.65 4.65
C MET A 256 -6.86 8.43 5.57
N PRO A 257 -8.16 8.11 5.57
CA PRO A 257 -9.05 8.58 6.63
C PRO A 257 -8.66 8.02 8.00
N LEU A 258 -8.87 8.80 9.07
CA LEU A 258 -8.55 8.36 10.45
C LEU A 258 -9.20 7.03 10.81
N ALA A 259 -10.47 6.84 10.43
CA ALA A 259 -11.20 5.58 10.64
C ALA A 259 -10.56 4.39 9.90
N GLY A 260 -9.87 4.66 8.79
CA GLY A 260 -9.15 3.65 8.00
C GLY A 260 -8.04 2.96 8.79
N PHE A 261 -7.39 3.66 9.73
CA PHE A 261 -6.33 3.07 10.56
C PHE A 261 -6.83 1.89 11.41
N GLY A 262 -8.14 1.85 11.71
CA GLY A 262 -8.78 0.70 12.38
C GLY A 262 -8.78 -0.59 11.56
N GLY A 263 -8.54 -0.52 10.25
CA GLY A 263 -8.40 -1.70 9.38
C GLY A 263 -7.11 -2.48 9.64
N PHE A 264 -5.98 -1.81 9.91
CA PHE A 264 -4.67 -2.48 10.06
C PHE A 264 -4.60 -3.47 11.25
N PRO A 265 -5.17 -3.17 12.44
CA PRO A 265 -5.25 -4.14 13.53
C PRO A 265 -6.02 -5.40 13.15
N VAL A 266 -7.15 -5.23 12.47
CA VAL A 266 -7.97 -6.36 12.00
C VAL A 266 -7.22 -7.15 10.93
N LEU A 267 -6.56 -6.46 10.01
CA LEU A 267 -5.69 -7.06 9.00
C LEU A 267 -4.56 -7.90 9.64
N ALA A 268 -3.95 -7.44 10.73
CA ALA A 268 -2.91 -8.20 11.43
C ALA A 268 -3.45 -9.49 12.07
N LEU A 269 -4.66 -9.44 12.65
CA LEU A 269 -5.34 -10.64 13.16
C LEU A 269 -5.72 -11.60 12.03
N SER A 270 -6.26 -11.07 10.93
CA SER A 270 -6.57 -11.82 9.70
C SER A 270 -5.35 -12.48 9.09
N GLY A 271 -4.24 -11.75 9.03
CA GLY A 271 -2.94 -12.25 8.58
C GLY A 271 -2.44 -13.37 9.47
N PHE A 272 -2.56 -13.25 10.79
CA PHE A 272 -2.20 -14.32 11.73
C PHE A 272 -3.06 -15.57 11.52
N ALA A 273 -4.38 -15.41 11.41
CA ALA A 273 -5.32 -16.51 11.19
C ALA A 273 -5.01 -17.25 9.87
N TYR A 274 -4.80 -16.48 8.80
CA TYR A 274 -4.40 -16.97 7.49
C TYR A 274 -3.06 -17.72 7.56
N PHE A 275 -2.01 -17.07 8.05
CA PHE A 275 -0.65 -17.62 8.09
C PHE A 275 -0.56 -18.88 8.96
N SER A 276 -1.28 -18.92 10.09
CA SER A 276 -1.35 -20.10 10.95
C SER A 276 -2.05 -21.27 10.26
N PHE A 277 -3.12 -20.98 9.51
CA PHE A 277 -3.87 -22.00 8.77
C PHE A 277 -3.01 -22.64 7.67
N ILE A 278 -2.45 -21.83 6.77
CA ILE A 278 -1.68 -22.33 5.63
C ILE A 278 -0.39 -23.05 6.04
N THR A 279 0.28 -22.60 7.11
CA THR A 279 1.49 -23.25 7.62
C THR A 279 1.20 -24.50 8.46
N GLY A 280 -0.02 -24.61 8.99
CA GLY A 280 -0.53 -25.82 9.65
C GLY A 280 -0.84 -26.97 8.68
N LEU A 281 -1.01 -26.71 7.39
CA LEU A 281 -1.28 -27.72 6.38
C LEU A 281 -0.09 -28.68 6.16
N ARG A 282 -0.37 -29.97 6.00
CA ARG A 282 0.63 -31.04 5.82
C ARG A 282 0.33 -31.89 4.57
N GLY A 283 1.36 -32.57 4.07
CA GLY A 283 1.25 -33.56 2.99
C GLY A 283 0.59 -33.01 1.72
N GLY A 284 -0.35 -33.78 1.15
CA GLY A 284 -1.08 -33.41 -0.08
C GLY A 284 -1.87 -32.10 0.03
N ARG A 285 -2.44 -31.79 1.20
CA ARG A 285 -3.18 -30.52 1.42
C ARG A 285 -2.30 -29.29 1.25
N ARG A 286 -1.04 -29.37 1.68
CA ARG A 286 -0.06 -28.28 1.48
C ARG A 286 0.25 -28.09 0.00
N ARG A 287 0.45 -29.18 -0.76
CA ARG A 287 0.72 -29.12 -2.20
C ARG A 287 -0.45 -28.49 -2.95
N LEU A 288 -1.68 -28.91 -2.63
CA LEU A 288 -2.90 -28.34 -3.19
C LEU A 288 -3.03 -26.85 -2.86
N ALA A 289 -2.79 -26.45 -1.60
CA ALA A 289 -2.84 -25.04 -1.20
C ALA A 289 -1.82 -24.19 -1.96
N VAL A 290 -0.59 -24.69 -2.17
CA VAL A 290 0.42 -24.00 -2.97
C VAL A 290 -0.03 -23.85 -4.43
N ALA A 291 -0.53 -24.93 -5.05
CA ALA A 291 -1.04 -24.88 -6.42
C ALA A 291 -2.21 -23.90 -6.56
N ALA A 292 -3.18 -23.96 -5.64
CA ALA A 292 -4.31 -23.04 -5.61
C ALA A 292 -3.87 -21.59 -5.41
N ALA A 293 -2.89 -21.33 -4.55
CA ALA A 293 -2.37 -20.00 -4.32
C ALA A 293 -1.63 -19.43 -5.52
N ILE A 294 -0.88 -20.25 -6.26
CA ILE A 294 -0.22 -19.84 -7.51
C ILE A 294 -1.28 -19.49 -8.56
N LEU A 295 -2.25 -20.37 -8.80
CA LEU A 295 -3.34 -20.14 -9.75
C LEU A 295 -4.14 -18.88 -9.39
N PHE A 296 -4.48 -18.73 -8.10
CA PHE A 296 -5.15 -17.55 -7.58
C PHE A 296 -4.30 -16.29 -7.78
N ALA A 297 -3.01 -16.33 -7.44
CA ALA A 297 -2.14 -15.17 -7.55
C ALA A 297 -1.99 -14.72 -9.01
N VAL A 298 -1.86 -15.64 -9.96
CA VAL A 298 -1.81 -15.34 -11.39
C VAL A 298 -3.13 -14.73 -11.85
N GLY A 299 -4.26 -15.40 -11.55
CA GLY A 299 -5.59 -14.93 -11.96
C GLY A 299 -5.95 -13.56 -11.35
N ALA A 300 -5.70 -13.37 -10.06
CA ALA A 300 -5.94 -12.12 -9.36
C ALA A 300 -5.04 -11.00 -9.89
N SER A 301 -3.76 -11.28 -10.17
CA SER A 301 -2.86 -10.28 -10.75
C SER A 301 -3.35 -9.81 -12.13
N ILE A 302 -3.79 -10.72 -12.99
CA ILE A 302 -4.36 -10.38 -14.31
C ILE A 302 -5.65 -9.56 -14.15
N ALA A 303 -6.53 -9.96 -13.23
CA ALA A 303 -7.83 -9.31 -13.05
C ALA A 303 -7.76 -7.95 -12.32
N ALA A 304 -6.78 -7.75 -11.44
CA ALA A 304 -6.70 -6.58 -10.56
C ALA A 304 -5.70 -5.51 -11.04
N LEU A 305 -4.54 -5.89 -11.58
CA LEU A 305 -3.49 -4.91 -11.93
C LEU A 305 -3.96 -3.92 -13.00
N ASP A 306 -4.70 -4.39 -14.00
CA ASP A 306 -5.21 -3.51 -15.07
C ASP A 306 -6.38 -2.62 -14.62
N ARG A 307 -7.09 -3.03 -13.56
CA ARG A 307 -8.32 -2.34 -13.10
C ARG A 307 -8.10 -1.42 -11.91
N ASN A 308 -7.05 -1.67 -11.13
CA ASN A 308 -6.71 -0.90 -9.94
C ASN A 308 -5.58 0.10 -10.21
N VAL A 309 -4.83 -0.01 -11.32
CA VAL A 309 -3.83 0.99 -11.72
C VAL A 309 -4.47 2.00 -12.66
N GLN A 310 -4.54 3.26 -12.25
CA GLN A 310 -5.23 4.32 -12.98
C GLN A 310 -4.31 5.07 -13.96
N SER A 311 -3.02 5.20 -13.64
CA SER A 311 -2.09 5.98 -14.44
C SER A 311 -0.70 5.41 -14.45
N VAL A 312 0.03 5.70 -15.52
CA VAL A 312 1.45 5.46 -15.66
C VAL A 312 2.20 6.75 -15.33
N ARG A 313 3.42 6.62 -14.81
CA ARG A 313 4.24 7.77 -14.43
C ARG A 313 4.51 8.72 -15.62
N PRO A 314 4.08 10.00 -15.54
CA PRO A 314 4.33 11.01 -16.57
C PRO A 314 5.82 11.29 -16.76
N LEU A 315 6.22 11.43 -18.01
CA LEU A 315 7.52 11.90 -18.45
C LEU A 315 7.37 13.24 -19.16
N LEU A 316 8.45 14.02 -19.24
CA LEU A 316 8.43 15.26 -20.04
C LEU A 316 8.12 15.00 -21.51
N SER A 317 8.52 13.84 -22.05
CA SER A 317 8.23 13.43 -23.42
C SER A 317 6.77 13.07 -23.66
N ASP A 318 5.96 12.89 -22.61
CA ASP A 318 4.53 12.64 -22.77
C ASP A 318 3.72 13.94 -22.79
N LEU A 319 4.30 15.08 -22.38
CA LEU A 319 3.59 16.34 -22.34
C LEU A 319 3.42 16.86 -23.78
N PRO A 320 2.18 17.12 -24.24
CA PRO A 320 1.91 17.44 -25.64
C PRO A 320 2.56 18.76 -26.07
N SER A 321 2.79 19.69 -25.15
CA SER A 321 3.43 20.97 -25.42
C SER A 321 4.95 20.87 -25.64
N LEU A 322 5.60 19.74 -25.35
CA LEU A 322 7.07 19.62 -25.37
C LEU A 322 7.55 18.75 -26.54
N ASP A 323 8.38 19.34 -27.39
CA ASP A 323 9.12 18.59 -28.40
C ASP A 323 10.40 17.95 -27.82
N SER A 324 10.99 17.02 -28.59
CA SER A 324 12.23 16.33 -28.19
C SER A 324 13.39 17.30 -27.89
N SER A 325 13.41 18.48 -28.52
CA SER A 325 14.44 19.49 -28.30
C SER A 325 14.28 20.19 -26.95
N ALA A 326 13.07 20.63 -26.62
CA ALA A 326 12.72 21.20 -25.32
C ALA A 326 12.95 20.20 -24.19
N VAL A 327 12.56 18.93 -24.37
CA VAL A 327 12.82 17.87 -23.36
C VAL A 327 14.32 17.73 -23.08
N ARG A 328 15.18 17.69 -24.11
CA ARG A 328 16.63 17.61 -23.92
C ARG A 328 17.18 18.83 -23.18
N ARG A 329 16.73 20.03 -23.55
CA ARG A 329 17.14 21.29 -22.92
C ARG A 329 16.73 21.38 -21.46
N LEU A 330 15.49 21.00 -21.13
CA LEU A 330 15.00 20.92 -19.76
C LEU A 330 15.82 19.94 -18.91
N ARG A 331 16.09 18.73 -19.45
CA ARG A 331 16.93 17.73 -18.78
C ARG A 331 18.35 18.24 -18.52
N ALA A 332 18.98 18.87 -19.51
CA ALA A 332 20.31 19.44 -19.37
C ALA A 332 20.37 20.55 -18.30
N ALA A 333 19.27 21.30 -18.13
CA ALA A 333 19.13 22.32 -17.10
C ALA A 333 18.75 21.78 -15.70
N GLY A 334 18.77 20.47 -15.48
CA GLY A 334 18.43 19.86 -14.19
C GLY A 334 16.93 19.73 -13.90
N ILE A 335 16.09 19.84 -14.94
CA ILE A 335 14.63 19.67 -14.89
C ILE A 335 14.25 18.39 -15.67
N PRO A 336 14.46 17.18 -15.10
CA PRO A 336 14.20 15.93 -15.81
C PRO A 336 12.76 15.44 -15.79
N THR A 337 11.90 15.95 -14.88
CA THR A 337 10.57 15.41 -14.61
C THR A 337 9.49 16.50 -14.68
N PRO A 338 8.22 16.13 -14.98
CA PRO A 338 7.09 17.06 -14.91
C PRO A 338 6.96 17.73 -13.53
N GLU A 339 7.23 17.02 -12.43
CA GLU A 339 7.17 17.61 -11.09
C GLU A 339 8.26 18.65 -10.83
N ARG A 340 9.46 18.45 -11.39
CA ARG A 340 10.52 19.46 -11.31
C ARG A 340 10.23 20.64 -12.21
N LEU A 341 9.61 20.43 -13.37
CA LEU A 341 9.19 21.51 -14.26
C LEU A 341 8.15 22.40 -13.57
N ASP A 342 7.06 21.80 -13.11
CA ASP A 342 6.00 22.49 -12.39
C ASP A 342 6.52 23.17 -11.11
N ARG A 343 7.44 22.55 -10.36
CA ARG A 343 8.11 23.19 -9.22
C ARG A 343 8.97 24.39 -9.63
N ALA A 344 9.79 24.25 -10.67
CA ALA A 344 10.70 25.30 -11.13
C ALA A 344 9.89 26.52 -11.61
N LEU A 345 8.87 26.31 -12.43
CA LEU A 345 8.01 27.38 -12.92
C LEU A 345 7.26 28.09 -11.78
N ARG A 346 6.79 27.35 -10.77
CA ARG A 346 6.11 27.96 -9.61
C ARG A 346 7.03 28.72 -8.67
N ARG A 347 8.29 28.29 -8.50
CA ARG A 347 9.23 28.94 -7.57
C ARG A 347 10.02 30.06 -8.21
N GLU A 348 10.40 29.89 -9.46
CA GLU A 348 11.36 30.74 -10.16
C GLU A 348 10.68 31.60 -11.23
N GLY A 349 9.49 31.21 -11.68
CA GLY A 349 8.77 31.87 -12.78
C GLY A 349 9.23 31.39 -14.16
N VAL A 350 8.40 31.68 -15.17
CA VAL A 350 8.63 31.24 -16.56
C VAL A 350 9.88 31.90 -17.16
N ALA A 351 10.05 33.21 -16.96
CA ALA A 351 11.13 33.95 -17.61
C ALA A 351 12.55 33.49 -17.19
N PRO A 352 12.85 33.24 -15.89
CA PRO A 352 14.16 32.71 -15.49
C PRO A 352 14.41 31.26 -15.93
N VAL A 353 13.35 30.46 -16.04
CA VAL A 353 13.46 29.08 -16.56
C VAL A 353 13.70 29.11 -18.07
N ALA A 354 13.00 29.97 -18.81
CA ALA A 354 13.22 30.18 -20.25
C ALA A 354 14.68 30.60 -20.53
N ALA A 355 15.20 31.56 -19.76
CA ALA A 355 16.55 32.07 -19.93
C ALA A 355 17.64 30.99 -19.77
N ARG A 356 17.52 30.10 -18.77
CA ARG A 356 18.54 29.05 -18.55
C ARG A 356 18.38 27.83 -19.46
N THR A 357 17.15 27.54 -19.89
CA THR A 357 16.85 26.34 -20.68
C THR A 357 16.92 26.62 -22.17
N GLY A 358 16.74 27.87 -22.61
CA GLY A 358 16.57 28.23 -24.00
C GLY A 358 15.25 27.74 -24.61
N VAL A 359 14.28 27.34 -23.78
CA VAL A 359 12.92 26.98 -24.22
C VAL A 359 12.05 28.24 -24.23
N ALA A 360 11.23 28.39 -25.26
CA ALA A 360 10.36 29.55 -25.43
C ALA A 360 9.35 29.68 -24.26
N ARG A 361 8.98 30.92 -23.93
CA ARG A 361 8.17 31.22 -22.74
C ARG A 361 6.75 30.66 -22.85
N ASP A 362 6.12 30.82 -24.01
CA ASP A 362 4.81 30.27 -24.35
C ASP A 362 4.79 28.74 -24.25
N VAL A 363 5.84 28.08 -24.71
CA VAL A 363 6.01 26.62 -24.58
C VAL A 363 6.12 26.21 -23.11
N LEU A 364 6.89 26.95 -22.29
CA LEU A 364 7.03 26.68 -20.86
C LEU A 364 5.75 26.95 -20.07
N GLU A 365 4.98 27.98 -20.43
CA GLU A 365 3.68 28.27 -19.82
C GLU A 365 2.71 27.10 -20.05
N ARG A 366 2.57 26.66 -21.30
CA ARG A 366 1.75 25.50 -21.66
C ARG A 366 2.25 24.22 -20.98
N ALA A 367 3.55 23.95 -21.03
CA ALA A 367 4.14 22.77 -20.40
C ALA A 367 3.98 22.77 -18.87
N GLY A 368 3.97 23.94 -18.24
CA GLY A 368 3.69 24.07 -16.81
C GLY A 368 2.25 23.69 -16.47
N MET A 369 1.28 24.09 -17.30
CA MET A 369 -0.13 23.72 -17.14
C MET A 369 -0.33 22.21 -17.33
N ASP A 370 0.23 21.65 -18.42
CA ASP A 370 0.18 20.22 -18.73
C ASP A 370 0.80 19.39 -17.61
N ALA A 371 1.99 19.78 -17.15
CA ALA A 371 2.68 19.11 -16.05
C ALA A 371 1.86 19.17 -14.77
N SER A 372 1.37 20.36 -14.40
CA SER A 372 0.58 20.59 -13.18
C SER A 372 -0.67 19.70 -13.15
N LEU A 373 -1.43 19.63 -14.25
CA LEU A 373 -2.59 18.74 -14.35
C LEU A 373 -2.16 17.27 -14.30
N ALA A 374 -1.22 16.83 -15.15
CA ALA A 374 -0.80 15.44 -15.22
C ALA A 374 -0.28 14.88 -13.89
N VAL A 375 0.37 15.72 -13.08
CA VAL A 375 0.90 15.31 -11.77
C VAL A 375 -0.14 15.40 -10.64
N HIS A 376 -1.25 16.12 -10.85
CA HIS A 376 -2.25 16.36 -9.83
C HIS A 376 -2.98 15.06 -9.44
N LYS A 377 -2.83 14.67 -8.16
CA LYS A 377 -3.42 13.45 -7.57
C LYS A 377 -3.27 12.21 -8.44
N GLY A 378 -2.10 12.10 -9.08
CA GLY A 378 -1.75 10.92 -9.83
C GLY A 378 -2.55 10.70 -11.11
N MET A 379 -3.29 11.69 -11.62
CA MET A 379 -4.21 11.44 -12.75
C MET A 379 -3.51 10.94 -14.03
N GLY A 380 -2.27 11.37 -14.25
CA GLY A 380 -1.49 11.02 -15.45
C GLY A 380 -1.89 11.84 -16.68
N VAL A 381 -1.08 11.72 -17.73
CA VAL A 381 -1.26 12.51 -18.97
C VAL A 381 -2.59 12.21 -19.68
N PRO A 382 -3.02 10.94 -19.87
CA PRO A 382 -4.28 10.67 -20.57
C PRO A 382 -5.50 11.35 -19.92
N ALA A 383 -5.60 11.27 -18.59
CA ALA A 383 -6.67 11.93 -17.86
C ALA A 383 -6.59 13.47 -17.94
N ALA A 384 -5.37 14.03 -17.91
CA ALA A 384 -5.17 15.47 -18.10
C ALA A 384 -5.61 15.95 -19.49
N LEU A 385 -5.34 15.17 -20.54
CA LEU A 385 -5.78 15.47 -21.91
C LEU A 385 -7.31 15.42 -22.06
N LEU A 386 -7.98 14.48 -21.38
CA LEU A 386 -9.44 14.43 -21.33
C LEU A 386 -10.03 15.64 -20.59
N LEU A 387 -9.39 16.08 -19.50
CA LEU A 387 -9.78 17.30 -18.78
C LEU A 387 -9.63 18.53 -19.67
N GLU A 388 -8.51 18.67 -20.38
CA GLU A 388 -8.28 19.78 -21.30
C GLU A 388 -9.34 19.82 -22.40
N ALA A 389 -9.67 18.66 -22.98
CA ALA A 389 -10.72 18.51 -23.97
C ALA A 389 -12.12 18.83 -23.42
N ALA A 390 -12.35 18.61 -22.13
CA ALA A 390 -13.54 19.03 -21.41
C ALA A 390 -13.52 20.52 -21.01
N GLY A 391 -12.48 21.28 -21.36
CA GLY A 391 -12.34 22.71 -21.08
C GLY A 391 -11.66 23.04 -19.75
N ILE A 392 -11.07 22.06 -19.06
CA ILE A 392 -10.32 22.25 -17.82
C ILE A 392 -8.83 22.35 -18.15
N ARG A 393 -8.27 23.56 -18.12
CA ARG A 393 -6.87 23.82 -18.53
C ARG A 393 -5.91 23.96 -17.35
N SER A 394 -6.44 24.16 -16.15
CA SER A 394 -5.64 24.30 -14.95
C SER A 394 -6.25 23.57 -13.75
N VAL A 395 -5.42 23.33 -12.73
CA VAL A 395 -5.90 22.83 -11.43
C VAL A 395 -6.87 23.83 -10.78
N ALA A 396 -6.74 25.13 -11.04
CA ALA A 396 -7.68 26.13 -10.53
C ALA A 396 -9.07 26.00 -11.18
N ASP A 397 -9.14 25.73 -12.49
CA ASP A 397 -10.40 25.48 -13.19
C ASP A 397 -11.09 24.24 -12.61
N LEU A 398 -10.28 23.20 -12.33
CA LEU A 398 -10.75 21.95 -11.73
C LEU A 398 -11.35 22.17 -10.33
N ALA A 399 -10.77 23.05 -9.53
CA ALA A 399 -11.23 23.37 -8.18
C ALA A 399 -12.65 23.96 -8.13
N SER A 400 -13.08 24.60 -9.22
CA SER A 400 -14.38 25.26 -9.37
C SER A 400 -15.47 24.35 -9.97
N SER A 401 -15.11 23.13 -10.38
CA SER A 401 -16.02 22.24 -11.10
C SER A 401 -16.96 21.48 -10.16
N ASP A 402 -18.22 21.30 -10.57
CA ASP A 402 -19.12 20.34 -9.93
C ASP A 402 -18.70 18.89 -10.29
N PRO A 403 -18.55 17.98 -9.31
CA PRO A 403 -18.11 16.61 -9.58
C PRO A 403 -19.05 15.80 -10.47
N HIS A 404 -20.36 15.98 -10.37
CA HIS A 404 -21.30 15.21 -11.18
C HIS A 404 -21.29 15.72 -12.62
N GLU A 405 -21.35 17.03 -12.80
CA GLU A 405 -21.31 17.66 -14.13
C GLU A 405 -20.00 17.37 -14.86
N LEU A 406 -18.84 17.52 -14.20
CA LEU A 406 -17.55 17.22 -14.81
C LEU A 406 -17.42 15.74 -15.18
N THR A 407 -17.93 14.83 -14.33
CA THR A 407 -17.92 13.39 -14.66
C THR A 407 -18.75 13.10 -15.92
N SER A 408 -19.96 13.66 -16.02
CA SER A 408 -20.81 13.47 -17.20
C SER A 408 -20.19 14.07 -18.47
N ARG A 409 -19.54 15.23 -18.35
CA ARG A 409 -18.82 15.86 -19.46
C ARG A 409 -17.61 15.05 -19.91
N LEU A 410 -16.80 14.56 -18.98
CA LEU A 410 -15.67 13.68 -19.27
C LEU A 410 -16.11 12.38 -19.93
N ALA A 411 -17.24 11.81 -19.52
CA ALA A 411 -17.79 10.61 -20.15
C ALA A 411 -18.16 10.82 -21.62
N ARG A 412 -18.75 11.97 -21.97
CA ARG A 412 -19.04 12.32 -23.37
C ARG A 412 -17.78 12.50 -24.19
N VAL A 413 -16.83 13.29 -23.70
CA VAL A 413 -15.55 13.54 -24.38
C VAL A 413 -14.75 12.26 -24.58
N ALA A 414 -14.72 11.38 -23.59
CA ALA A 414 -14.05 10.09 -23.70
C ALA A 414 -14.72 9.19 -24.75
N ALA A 415 -16.06 9.16 -24.80
CA ALA A 415 -16.82 8.42 -25.81
C ALA A 415 -16.54 8.93 -27.24
N GLU A 416 -16.49 10.25 -27.43
CA GLU A 416 -16.15 10.87 -28.73
C GLU A 416 -14.73 10.52 -29.20
N ARG A 417 -13.81 10.27 -28.27
CA ARG A 417 -12.41 9.91 -28.54
C ARG A 417 -12.14 8.40 -28.59
N GLY A 418 -13.14 7.57 -28.27
CA GLY A 418 -12.95 6.13 -28.15
C GLY A 418 -12.07 5.72 -26.96
N GLU A 419 -11.99 6.57 -25.93
CA GLU A 419 -11.18 6.36 -24.73
C GLU A 419 -12.05 5.94 -23.53
N PRO A 420 -11.53 5.18 -22.56
CA PRO A 420 -12.28 4.84 -21.36
C PRO A 420 -12.47 6.08 -20.46
N PRO A 421 -13.68 6.37 -19.98
CA PRO A 421 -13.91 7.53 -19.12
C PRO A 421 -13.28 7.33 -17.73
N PRO A 422 -12.76 8.40 -17.11
CA PRO A 422 -12.35 8.36 -15.71
C PRO A 422 -13.53 7.97 -14.80
N ARG A 423 -13.26 7.18 -13.77
CA ARG A 423 -14.30 6.81 -12.81
C ARG A 423 -14.74 8.03 -11.99
N PRO A 424 -16.03 8.12 -11.58
CA PRO A 424 -16.54 9.25 -10.81
C PRO A 424 -15.77 9.51 -9.49
N GLU A 425 -15.31 8.45 -8.83
CA GLU A 425 -14.50 8.54 -7.62
C GLU A 425 -13.15 9.22 -7.83
N TYR A 426 -12.52 9.05 -8.99
CA TYR A 426 -11.25 9.70 -9.32
C TYR A 426 -11.47 11.20 -9.53
N VAL A 427 -12.52 11.56 -10.27
CA VAL A 427 -12.91 12.95 -10.52
C VAL A 427 -13.19 13.70 -9.21
N ARG A 428 -13.92 13.06 -8.26
CA ARG A 428 -14.15 13.63 -6.92
C ARG A 428 -12.85 13.88 -6.16
N VAL A 429 -11.89 12.95 -6.23
CA VAL A 429 -10.58 13.10 -5.59
C VAL A 429 -9.80 14.27 -6.20
N TRP A 430 -9.79 14.38 -7.53
CA TRP A 430 -9.07 15.44 -8.24
C TRP A 430 -9.65 16.82 -7.93
N ILE A 431 -10.96 17.01 -8.07
CA ILE A 431 -11.62 18.29 -7.74
C ILE A 431 -11.34 18.70 -6.30
N ARG A 432 -11.53 17.78 -5.35
CA ARG A 432 -11.33 18.09 -3.93
C ARG A 432 -9.91 18.50 -3.59
N ALA A 433 -8.93 17.80 -4.15
CA ALA A 433 -7.54 18.15 -3.93
C ALA A 433 -7.18 19.49 -4.57
N ALA A 434 -7.87 19.86 -5.65
CA ALA A 434 -7.75 21.17 -6.27
C ALA A 434 -8.40 22.28 -5.43
N SER A 435 -9.59 22.06 -4.85
CA SER A 435 -10.32 23.07 -4.05
C SER A 435 -9.64 23.49 -2.74
N ALA A 436 -8.60 22.79 -2.29
CA ALA A 436 -7.91 23.14 -1.05
C ALA A 436 -7.02 24.39 -1.16
N ASP A 437 -6.37 24.61 -2.31
CA ASP A 437 -5.53 25.80 -2.57
C ASP A 437 -5.30 26.10 -4.08
N GLY A 438 -6.01 25.41 -4.99
CA GLY A 438 -5.84 25.56 -6.44
C GLY A 438 -4.51 25.02 -6.98
N ARG A 439 -3.74 24.27 -6.17
CA ARG A 439 -2.39 23.82 -6.50
C ARG A 439 -2.35 22.32 -6.79
N PRO A 440 -1.46 21.85 -7.69
CA PRO A 440 -1.23 20.43 -7.88
C PRO A 440 -0.73 19.80 -6.58
N ARG A 441 -1.45 18.77 -6.14
CA ARG A 441 -1.11 17.96 -4.98
C ARG A 441 -0.62 16.60 -5.43
N ARG A 442 0.39 16.08 -4.73
CA ARG A 442 0.89 14.73 -4.94
C ARG A 442 -0.16 13.70 -4.60
#